data_AF-R7BR07-F1
#
_entry.id   AF-R7BR07-F1
#
_cell.length_a   1.000
_cell.length_b   1.000
_cell.length_c   1.000
_cell.angle_alpha   90.00
_cell.angle_beta   90.00
_cell.angle_gamma   90.00
#
_symmetry.space_group_name_H-M   'P 1'
#
loop_
_entity.id
_entity.type
_entity.pdbx_description
1 polymer ?
#
loop_
_entity_poly.entity_id
_entity_poly.type
_entity_poly.pdbx_seq_one_letter_code
_entity_poly.pdbx_strand_id
1 'polypeptide(L)'
;MFLSSAASMALSLGCSVLFYGAHHDDWAGNAYPDCSKEFVDAMNRAIVEGTGGELCVEAPFVMWSKADIVKKGLELNVPYELTWSCYEGGEMPCGVCGTCIDRIRAFELNGVTDPLMK
;
A
#
# COMPACT_ATOMS: atom_id res chain seq x y z
N MET A 1 -12.69 -3.97 -8.98
CA MET A 1 -12.32 -5.20 -9.71
C MET A 1 -11.24 -5.98 -8.96
N PHE A 2 -10.05 -5.42 -8.72
CA PHE A 2 -8.92 -6.15 -8.12
C PHE A 2 -9.21 -6.79 -6.76
N LEU A 3 -9.81 -6.05 -5.82
CA LEU A 3 -10.16 -6.61 -4.50
C LEU A 3 -11.16 -7.79 -4.60
N SER A 4 -12.14 -7.72 -5.50
CA SER A 4 -13.08 -8.82 -5.73
C SER A 4 -12.39 -10.06 -6.31
N SER A 5 -11.48 -9.88 -7.28
CA SER A 5 -10.68 -10.98 -7.84
C SER A 5 -9.73 -11.59 -6.80
N ALA A 6 -9.06 -10.74 -6.01
CA ALA A 6 -8.18 -11.19 -4.93
C ALA A 6 -8.96 -11.94 -3.84
N ALA A 7 -10.18 -11.49 -3.51
CA ALA A 7 -11.05 -12.16 -2.55
C ALA A 7 -11.46 -13.57 -3.03
N SER A 8 -11.85 -13.71 -4.30
CA SER A 8 -12.16 -15.02 -4.89
C SER A 8 -10.94 -15.97 -4.85
N MET A 9 -9.74 -15.45 -5.14
CA MET A 9 -8.51 -16.24 -5.05
C MET A 9 -8.16 -16.59 -3.60
N ALA A 10 -8.29 -15.66 -2.66
CA ALA A 10 -8.02 -15.87 -1.25
C ALA A 10 -8.90 -16.98 -0.66
N LEU A 11 -10.19 -16.99 -0.98
CA LEU A 11 -11.10 -18.08 -0.60
C LEU A 11 -10.67 -19.43 -1.17
N SER A 12 -10.32 -19.50 -2.45
CA SER A 12 -9.85 -20.73 -3.09
C SER A 12 -8.59 -21.30 -2.41
N LEU A 13 -7.78 -20.43 -1.82
CA LEU A 13 -6.58 -20.79 -1.06
C LEU A 13 -6.84 -21.05 0.43
N GLY A 14 -8.09 -20.91 0.91
CA GLY A 14 -8.44 -21.08 2.32
C GLY A 14 -7.96 -19.94 3.23
N CYS A 15 -7.69 -18.75 2.68
CA CYS A 15 -7.32 -17.57 3.46
C CYS A 15 -8.56 -16.93 4.10
N SER A 16 -8.39 -16.39 5.31
CA SER A 16 -9.44 -15.66 6.03
C SER A 16 -9.26 -14.13 6.03
N VAL A 17 -8.10 -13.65 5.60
CA VAL A 17 -7.79 -12.22 5.55
C VAL A 17 -7.13 -11.86 4.21
N LEU A 18 -7.64 -10.82 3.56
CA LEU A 18 -7.04 -10.16 2.42
C LEU A 18 -6.45 -8.81 2.86
N PHE A 19 -5.12 -8.69 2.84
CA PHE A 19 -4.46 -7.42 3.11
C PHE A 19 -4.42 -6.51 1.88
N TYR A 20 -4.80 -5.25 2.05
CA TYR A 20 -4.79 -4.23 1.01
C TYR A 20 -3.86 -3.08 1.39
N GLY A 21 -2.85 -2.84 0.56
CA GLY A 21 -1.78 -1.86 0.82
C GLY A 21 -2.12 -0.40 0.51
N ALA A 22 -3.40 -0.02 0.37
CA ALA A 22 -3.78 1.38 0.17
C ALA A 22 -3.36 2.26 1.34
N HIS A 23 -2.98 3.50 1.05
CA HIS A 23 -2.53 4.45 2.05
C HIS A 23 -3.08 5.86 1.86
N HIS A 24 -3.02 6.66 2.93
CA HIS A 24 -3.70 7.96 3.01
C HIS A 24 -3.22 8.94 1.93
N ASP A 25 -1.92 8.98 1.63
CA ASP A 25 -1.38 9.98 0.69
C ASP A 25 -1.92 9.84 -0.75
N ASP A 26 -2.28 8.62 -1.17
CA ASP A 26 -2.89 8.35 -2.49
C ASP A 26 -4.32 8.88 -2.58
N TRP A 27 -5.03 8.87 -1.45
CA TRP A 27 -6.35 9.47 -1.30
C TRP A 27 -6.27 10.99 -1.09
N ALA A 28 -5.34 11.49 -0.27
CA ALA A 28 -5.25 12.89 0.11
C ALA A 28 -5.00 13.82 -1.08
N GLY A 29 -4.33 13.34 -2.12
CA GLY A 29 -4.20 14.03 -3.40
C GLY A 29 -5.42 13.94 -4.32
N ASN A 30 -6.49 13.25 -3.89
CA ASN A 30 -7.63 12.80 -4.71
C ASN A 30 -7.21 12.05 -5.98
N ALA A 31 -6.03 11.44 -5.99
CA ALA A 31 -5.51 10.73 -7.14
C ALA A 31 -6.20 9.36 -7.29
N TYR A 32 -6.49 8.70 -6.17
CA TYR A 32 -7.04 7.35 -6.12
C TYR A 32 -8.21 7.26 -5.14
N PRO A 33 -9.47 7.36 -5.59
CA PRO A 33 -10.64 7.29 -4.72
C PRO A 33 -10.82 5.91 -4.05
N ASP A 34 -10.24 4.86 -4.65
CA ASP A 34 -10.19 3.49 -4.13
C ASP A 34 -9.14 3.26 -3.03
N CYS A 35 -8.46 4.32 -2.59
CA CYS A 35 -7.59 4.32 -1.42
C CYS A 35 -8.23 4.96 -0.18
N SER A 36 -9.48 5.43 -0.27
CA SER A 36 -10.21 6.03 0.86
C SER A 36 -10.65 4.98 1.89
N LYS A 37 -10.79 5.40 3.15
CA LYS A 37 -11.32 4.55 4.23
C LYS A 37 -12.74 4.08 3.91
N GLU A 38 -13.56 4.96 3.35
CA GLU A 38 -14.93 4.70 2.97
C GLU A 38 -15.02 3.60 1.89
N PHE A 39 -14.15 3.65 0.88
CA PHE A 39 -14.06 2.61 -0.13
C PHE A 39 -13.61 1.28 0.46
N VAL A 40 -12.55 1.27 1.27
CA VAL A 40 -12.07 0.05 1.93
C VAL A 40 -13.16 -0.58 2.79
N ASP A 41 -13.88 0.21 3.58
CA ASP A 41 -14.96 -0.29 4.43
C ASP A 41 -16.13 -0.84 3.61
N ALA A 42 -16.48 -0.18 2.51
CA ALA A 42 -17.52 -0.67 1.61
C ALA A 42 -17.12 -2.00 0.95
N MET A 43 -15.87 -2.12 0.51
CA MET A 43 -15.35 -3.36 -0.08
C MET A 43 -15.25 -4.48 0.94
N ASN A 44 -14.79 -4.19 2.16
CA ASN A 44 -14.77 -5.16 3.25
C ASN A 44 -16.16 -5.71 3.53
N ARG A 45 -17.17 -4.84 3.70
CA ARG A 45 -18.57 -5.27 3.89
C ARG A 45 -19.05 -6.16 2.74
N ALA A 46 -18.85 -5.73 1.49
CA ALA A 46 -19.28 -6.50 0.33
C ALA A 46 -18.61 -7.89 0.26
N ILE A 47 -17.31 -7.97 0.60
CA ILE A 47 -16.56 -9.23 0.60
C ILE A 47 -16.99 -10.13 1.75
N VAL A 48 -17.11 -9.61 2.97
CA VAL A 48 -17.58 -10.39 4.13
C VAL A 48 -18.95 -11.01 3.83
N GLU A 49 -19.91 -10.22 3.34
CA GLU A 49 -21.23 -10.72 2.97
C GLU A 49 -21.19 -11.72 1.80
N GLY A 50 -20.42 -11.40 0.75
CA GLY A 50 -20.30 -12.26 -0.43
C GLY A 50 -19.59 -13.60 -0.17
N THR A 51 -18.86 -13.70 0.93
CA THR A 51 -18.13 -14.90 1.34
C THR A 51 -18.74 -15.61 2.55
N GLY A 52 -19.92 -15.19 3.02
CA GLY A 52 -20.56 -15.79 4.19
C GLY A 52 -19.77 -15.61 5.49
N GLY A 53 -18.91 -14.58 5.56
CA GLY A 53 -18.07 -14.29 6.72
C GLY A 53 -16.72 -15.03 6.74
N GLU A 54 -16.38 -15.78 5.70
CA GLU A 54 -15.12 -16.54 5.65
C GLU A 54 -13.89 -15.66 5.38
N LEU A 55 -14.07 -14.51 4.74
CA LEU A 55 -12.99 -13.60 4.36
C LEU A 55 -13.29 -12.15 4.76
N CYS A 56 -12.31 -11.46 5.36
CA CYS A 56 -12.33 -10.02 5.55
C CYS A 56 -11.19 -9.31 4.80
N VAL A 57 -11.33 -8.00 4.62
CA VAL A 57 -10.30 -7.11 4.06
C VAL A 57 -9.71 -6.25 5.16
N GLU A 58 -8.38 -6.23 5.25
CA GLU A 58 -7.62 -5.40 6.19
C GLU A 58 -6.72 -4.44 5.41
N ALA A 59 -6.85 -3.14 5.65
CA ALA A 59 -6.01 -2.11 5.03
C ALA A 59 -5.25 -1.32 6.10
N PRO A 60 -4.15 -1.86 6.65
CA PRO A 60 -3.49 -1.29 7.83
C PRO A 60 -2.94 0.12 7.59
N PHE A 61 -2.68 0.49 6.33
CA PHE A 61 -2.06 1.76 5.97
C PHE A 61 -3.04 2.83 5.49
N VAL A 62 -4.34 2.55 5.42
CA VAL A 62 -5.33 3.45 4.80
C VAL A 62 -5.40 4.83 5.46
N MET A 63 -4.99 4.94 6.73
CA MET A 63 -4.91 6.18 7.49
C MET A 63 -3.48 6.71 7.68
N TRP A 64 -2.47 6.03 7.13
CA TRP A 64 -1.06 6.32 7.34
C TRP A 64 -0.49 7.08 6.15
N SER A 65 0.38 8.05 6.44
CA SER A 65 1.21 8.67 5.41
C SER A 65 2.30 7.71 4.94
N LYS A 66 2.89 7.96 3.77
CA LYS A 66 4.04 7.21 3.28
C LYS A 66 5.25 7.33 4.22
N ALA A 67 5.39 8.46 4.92
CA ALA A 67 6.39 8.63 5.96
C ALA A 67 6.17 7.71 7.17
N ASP A 68 4.91 7.51 7.60
CA ASP A 68 4.57 6.57 8.67
C ASP A 68 4.83 5.11 8.24
N ILE A 69 4.53 4.77 6.98
CA ILE A 69 4.81 3.45 6.42
C ILE A 69 6.33 3.20 6.37
N VAL A 70 7.11 4.18 5.91
CA VAL A 70 8.58 4.09 5.91
C VAL A 70 9.10 3.93 7.33
N LYS A 71 8.63 4.73 8.28
CA LYS A 71 8.98 4.60 9.70
C LYS A 71 8.75 3.18 10.19
N LYS A 72 7.57 2.61 9.89
CA LYS A 72 7.22 1.27 10.35
C LYS A 72 8.09 0.19 9.71
N GLY A 73 8.38 0.30 8.42
CA GLY A 73 9.26 -0.66 7.76
C GLY A 73 10.70 -0.58 8.25
N LEU A 74 11.20 0.62 8.60
CA LEU A 74 12.51 0.78 9.24
C LEU A 74 12.56 0.08 10.61
N GLU A 75 11.51 0.24 11.45
CA GLU A 75 11.41 -0.49 12.73
C GLU A 75 11.43 -2.01 12.56
N LEU A 76 10.87 -2.50 11.45
CA LEU A 76 10.79 -3.92 11.11
C LEU A 76 12.00 -4.44 10.32
N ASN A 77 13.00 -3.59 10.04
CA ASN A 77 14.16 -3.90 9.19
C ASN A 77 13.76 -4.43 7.80
N VAL A 78 12.77 -3.80 7.16
CA VAL A 78 12.36 -4.11 5.78
C VAL A 78 13.55 -3.87 4.81
N PRO A 79 13.84 -4.81 3.89
CA PRO A 79 14.91 -4.65 2.90
C PRO A 79 14.47 -3.69 1.77
N TYR A 80 14.54 -2.39 2.02
CA TYR A 80 14.06 -1.36 1.10
C TYR A 80 14.80 -1.31 -0.24
N GLU A 81 16.03 -1.81 -0.30
CA GLU A 81 16.81 -2.04 -1.51
C GLU A 81 16.17 -3.06 -2.47
N LEU A 82 15.22 -3.88 -2.00
CA LEU A 82 14.49 -4.85 -2.82
C LEU A 82 13.09 -4.37 -3.24
N THR A 83 12.70 -3.16 -2.85
CA THR A 83 11.36 -2.61 -3.11
C THR A 83 11.40 -1.62 -4.26
N TRP A 84 10.25 -1.32 -4.88
CA TRP A 84 10.20 -0.40 -6.02
C TRP A 84 8.97 0.50 -5.96
N SER A 85 9.14 1.76 -6.37
CA SER A 85 8.03 2.73 -6.45
C SER A 85 8.03 3.56 -7.74
N CYS A 86 9.16 3.63 -8.45
CA CYS A 86 9.32 4.46 -9.65
C CYS A 86 8.36 4.04 -10.77
N TYR A 87 7.67 5.01 -11.39
CA TYR A 87 6.80 4.76 -12.54
C TYR A 87 7.54 4.61 -13.87
N GLU A 88 8.71 5.21 -14.00
CA GLU A 88 9.48 5.22 -15.27
C GLU A 88 10.25 3.91 -15.52
N GLY A 89 10.29 2.99 -14.55
CA GLY A 89 11.06 1.75 -14.65
C GLY A 89 12.58 1.99 -14.76
N GLY A 90 13.28 1.08 -15.42
CA GLY A 90 14.74 1.09 -15.59
C GLY A 90 15.49 0.23 -14.56
N GLU A 91 16.82 0.36 -14.53
CA GLU A 91 17.66 -0.34 -13.54
C GLU A 91 17.71 0.37 -12.18
N MET A 92 17.50 1.68 -12.17
CA MET A 92 17.50 2.55 -10.99
C MET A 92 16.26 3.45 -10.99
N PRO A 93 15.68 3.82 -9.82
CA PRO A 93 14.60 4.78 -9.77
C PRO A 93 14.99 6.11 -10.41
N CYS A 94 14.08 6.73 -11.17
CA CYS A 94 14.41 7.94 -11.93
C CYS A 94 14.66 9.19 -11.05
N GLY A 95 14.30 9.13 -9.76
CA GLY A 95 14.44 10.25 -8.81
C GLY A 95 13.52 11.46 -9.04
N VAL A 96 12.77 11.51 -10.16
CA VAL A 96 12.03 12.72 -10.57
C VAL A 96 10.52 12.53 -10.78
N CYS A 97 10.03 11.28 -10.89
CA CYS A 97 8.59 11.04 -10.98
C CYS A 97 7.92 11.23 -9.60
N GLY A 98 6.59 11.43 -9.58
CA GLY A 98 5.85 11.73 -8.35
C GLY A 98 6.10 10.72 -7.22
N THR A 99 6.06 9.42 -7.52
CA THR A 99 6.31 8.39 -6.50
C THR A 99 7.75 8.29 -6.03
N CYS A 100 8.73 8.62 -6.89
CA CYS A 100 10.13 8.76 -6.48
C CYS A 100 10.29 9.93 -5.50
N ILE A 101 9.73 11.09 -5.82
CA ILE A 101 9.79 12.29 -4.98
C ILE A 101 9.16 12.00 -3.62
N ASP A 102 7.97 11.39 -3.59
CA ASP A 102 7.26 11.05 -2.35
C ASP A 102 8.03 10.03 -1.52
N ARG A 103 8.62 9.01 -2.16
CA ARG A 103 9.44 8.00 -1.50
C ARG A 103 10.67 8.62 -0.85
N ILE A 104 11.45 9.40 -1.61
CA ILE A 104 12.65 10.09 -1.12
C ILE A 104 12.30 10.95 0.09
N ARG A 105 11.26 11.78 -0.03
CA ARG A 105 10.78 12.63 1.06
C ARG A 105 10.35 11.82 2.29
N ALA A 106 9.70 10.67 2.12
CA ALA A 106 9.31 9.80 3.22
C ALA A 106 10.53 9.23 3.98
N PHE A 107 11.63 8.88 3.28
CA PHE A 107 12.89 8.51 3.92
C PHE A 107 13.55 9.70 4.64
N GLU A 108 13.62 10.87 3.99
CA GLU A 108 14.18 12.09 4.57
C GLU A 108 13.47 12.51 5.87
N LEU A 109 12.13 12.42 5.91
CA LEU A 109 11.33 12.69 7.11
C LEU A 109 11.62 11.71 8.26
N ASN A 110 12.19 10.54 7.97
CA ASN A 110 12.65 9.56 8.95
C ASN A 110 14.16 9.66 9.23
N GLY A 111 14.84 10.71 8.74
CA GLY A 111 16.26 10.96 9.00
C GLY A 111 17.20 9.97 8.33
N VAL A 112 16.75 9.28 7.28
CA VAL A 112 17.53 8.27 6.56
C VAL A 112 17.52 8.57 5.05
N THR A 113 18.58 8.17 4.35
CA THR A 113 18.62 8.22 2.88
C THR A 113 18.01 6.93 2.30
N ASP A 114 17.13 7.07 1.31
CA ASP A 114 16.56 5.93 0.56
C ASP A 114 17.70 5.05 0.01
N PRO A 115 17.74 3.74 0.33
CA PRO A 115 18.78 2.83 -0.15
C PRO A 115 18.94 2.78 -1.67
N LEU A 116 17.89 3.10 -2.44
CA LEU A 116 17.95 3.12 -3.91
C LEU A 116 18.46 4.43 -4.52
N MET A 117 18.70 5.44 -3.69
CA MET A 117 19.23 6.74 -4.11
C MET A 117 20.67 6.98 -3.63
N LYS A 118 21.33 5.90 -3.17
CA LYS A 118 22.74 5.91 -2.78
C LYS A 118 23.68 5.75 -3.96
#